data_AF-A0A6B4R6E0-F1
#
_entry.id   AF-A0A6B4R6E0-F1
#
_cell.length_a   1.000
_cell.length_b   1.000
_cell.length_c   1.000
_cell.angle_alpha   90.00
_cell.angle_beta   90.00
_cell.angle_gamma   90.00
#
_symmetry.space_group_name_H-M   'P 1'
#
loop_
_entity.id
_entity.type
_entity.pdbx_description
1 polymer ?
#
loop_
_entity_poly.entity_id
_entity_poly.type
_entity_poly.pdbx_seq_one_letter_code
_entity_poly.pdbx_strand_id
1 'polypeptide(L)'
;MEFWGMACRHLAQFFRISVEYNMDPVDFTIKALSSSYKEGIEAFVPQWYSQSPYYYFDEFIEENLVKYYKYKEENKLYEKERMYWLGYCLQDWCNKSKLTGKDIAKIYGENGIKHLIDNYNVYHTVDPMYVLEDTIEIHGLNIDFNEIINT
;
A
#
# COMPACT_ATOMS: atom_id res chain seq x y z
N MET A 1 15.14 7.32 12.34
CA MET A 1 13.89 6.87 13.00
C MET A 1 12.69 7.76 12.64
N GLU A 2 12.84 9.10 12.58
CA GLU A 2 11.75 10.02 12.18
C GLU A 2 11.26 9.87 10.74
N PHE A 3 12.16 9.50 9.81
CA PHE A 3 11.84 9.36 8.39
C PHE A 3 10.87 8.20 8.09
N TRP A 4 11.00 7.07 8.78
CA TRP A 4 10.15 5.89 8.54
C TRP A 4 8.68 6.16 8.87
N GLY A 5 8.42 6.80 10.01
CA GLY A 5 7.06 7.21 10.37
C GLY A 5 6.47 8.25 9.40
N MET A 6 7.33 9.08 8.78
CA MET A 6 6.90 10.04 7.77
C MET A 6 6.47 9.35 6.47
N ALA A 7 7.26 8.39 5.98
CA ALA A 7 6.91 7.58 4.81
C ALA A 7 5.58 6.84 5.01
N CYS A 8 5.38 6.22 6.19
CA CYS A 8 4.13 5.52 6.50
C CYS A 8 2.92 6.46 6.44
N ARG A 9 3.03 7.67 7.01
CA ARG A 9 1.95 8.66 6.97
C ARG A 9 1.64 9.17 5.56
N HIS A 10 2.65 9.33 4.71
CA HIS A 10 2.44 9.77 3.32
C HIS A 10 1.71 8.70 2.50
N LEU A 11 2.18 7.46 2.55
CA LEU A 11 1.51 6.37 1.83
C LEU A 11 0.09 6.13 2.37
N ALA A 12 -0.09 6.17 3.70
CA ALA A 12 -1.41 6.07 4.33
C ALA A 12 -2.37 7.16 3.84
N GLN A 13 -1.92 8.42 3.76
CA GLN A 13 -2.75 9.50 3.26
C GLN A 13 -3.09 9.32 1.77
N PHE A 14 -2.15 8.84 0.96
CA PHE A 14 -2.38 8.53 -0.45
C PHE A 14 -3.47 7.46 -0.63
N PHE A 15 -3.43 6.41 0.20
CA PHE A 15 -4.46 5.36 0.21
C PHE A 15 -5.82 5.88 0.69
N ARG A 16 -5.87 6.76 1.69
CA ARG A 16 -7.11 7.40 2.11
C ARG A 16 -7.77 8.21 0.99
N ILE A 17 -6.98 8.95 0.22
CA ILE A 17 -7.46 9.76 -0.91
C ILE A 17 -8.06 8.87 -2.01
N SER A 18 -7.54 7.66 -2.20
CA SER A 18 -8.09 6.72 -3.19
C SER A 18 -9.58 6.43 -3.00
N VAL A 19 -10.05 6.39 -1.75
CA VAL A 19 -11.47 6.18 -1.44
C VAL A 19 -12.29 7.44 -1.75
N GLU A 20 -11.71 8.63 -1.60
CA GLU A 20 -12.35 9.91 -1.96
C GLU A 20 -12.64 9.97 -3.45
N TYR A 21 -11.67 9.52 -4.24
CA TYR A 21 -11.72 9.42 -5.69
C TYR A 21 -12.47 8.19 -6.20
N ASN A 22 -12.94 7.32 -5.30
CA ASN A 22 -13.65 6.08 -5.61
C ASN A 22 -12.82 5.12 -6.49
N MET A 23 -11.55 4.93 -6.12
CA MET A 23 -10.67 3.98 -6.77
C MET A 23 -10.89 2.56 -6.20
N ASP A 24 -10.81 1.55 -7.06
CA ASP A 24 -10.85 0.15 -6.67
C ASP A 24 -9.69 -0.19 -5.73
N PRO A 25 -9.96 -0.73 -4.53
CA PRO A 25 -8.95 -0.81 -3.48
C PRO A 25 -7.83 -1.80 -3.83
N VAL A 26 -8.11 -2.87 -4.58
CA VAL A 26 -7.11 -3.88 -4.96
C VAL A 26 -6.25 -3.34 -6.11
N ASP A 27 -6.89 -2.87 -7.19
CA ASP A 27 -6.21 -2.32 -8.37
C ASP A 27 -5.35 -1.10 -7.98
N PHE A 28 -5.91 -0.20 -7.16
CA PHE A 28 -5.21 0.95 -6.62
C PHE A 28 -3.97 0.53 -5.82
N THR A 29 -4.11 -0.41 -4.89
CA THR A 29 -3.01 -0.80 -3.99
C THR A 29 -1.81 -1.32 -4.78
N ILE A 30 -2.04 -2.20 -5.77
CA ILE A 30 -0.97 -2.77 -6.59
C ILE A 30 -0.27 -1.68 -7.42
N LYS A 31 -1.06 -0.80 -8.04
CA LYS A 31 -0.52 0.30 -8.86
C LYS A 31 0.23 1.32 -8.02
N ALA A 32 -0.32 1.70 -6.87
CA ALA A 32 0.31 2.64 -5.95
C ALA A 32 1.65 2.09 -5.45
N LEU A 33 1.70 0.82 -5.03
CA LEU A 33 2.95 0.18 -4.59
C LEU A 33 4.00 0.06 -5.72
N SER A 34 3.58 0.05 -6.98
CA SER A 34 4.47 -0.05 -8.14
C SER A 34 4.81 1.31 -8.78
N SER A 35 4.35 2.42 -8.21
CA SER A 35 4.41 3.75 -8.81
C SER A 35 5.69 4.53 -8.50
N SER A 36 5.97 5.55 -9.32
CA SER A 36 7.02 6.56 -9.08
C SER A 36 6.81 7.30 -7.75
N TYR A 37 5.55 7.52 -7.35
CA TYR A 37 5.22 8.11 -6.05
C TYR A 37 5.74 7.26 -4.89
N LYS A 38 5.55 5.93 -4.95
CA LYS A 38 6.07 5.00 -3.93
C LYS A 38 7.59 4.98 -3.90
N GLU A 39 8.24 4.91 -5.05
CA GLU A 39 9.71 5.00 -5.15
C GLU A 39 10.24 6.31 -4.53
N GLY A 40 9.55 7.42 -4.81
CA GLY A 40 9.86 8.73 -4.27
C GLY A 40 9.75 8.81 -2.74
N ILE A 41 8.70 8.19 -2.18
CA ILE A 41 8.55 8.04 -0.73
C ILE A 41 9.71 7.21 -0.16
N GLU A 42 10.02 6.06 -0.72
CA GLU A 42 11.08 5.16 -0.24
C GLU A 42 12.46 5.81 -0.28
N ALA A 43 12.73 6.59 -1.32
CA ALA A 43 13.97 7.34 -1.50
C ALA A 43 14.03 8.65 -0.70
N PHE A 44 12.99 8.97 0.10
CA PHE A 44 12.89 10.22 0.88
C PHE A 44 13.07 11.49 0.04
N VAL A 45 12.60 11.45 -1.20
CA VAL A 45 12.85 12.49 -2.18
C VAL A 45 11.95 13.72 -1.87
N PRO A 46 12.52 14.89 -1.54
CA PRO A 46 11.78 15.98 -0.88
C PRO A 46 10.53 16.47 -1.59
N GLN A 47 10.50 16.47 -2.94
CA GLN A 47 9.32 16.93 -3.67
C GLN A 47 8.04 16.19 -3.24
N TRP A 48 8.11 14.86 -3.11
CA TRP A 48 6.99 13.99 -2.76
C TRP A 48 6.45 14.20 -1.35
N TYR A 49 7.26 14.84 -0.49
CA TYR A 49 6.92 15.18 0.90
C TYR A 49 6.52 16.64 1.09
N SER A 50 6.78 17.50 0.09
CA SER A 50 6.61 18.95 0.18
C SER A 50 5.31 19.46 -0.41
N GLN A 51 4.75 18.73 -1.38
CA GLN A 51 3.49 19.07 -2.02
C GLN A 51 2.32 18.32 -1.37
N SER A 52 1.10 18.83 -1.62
CA SER A 52 -0.12 18.15 -1.21
C SER A 52 -0.22 16.76 -1.84
N PRO A 53 -0.53 15.69 -1.08
CA PRO A 53 -0.75 14.35 -1.64
C PRO A 53 -1.81 14.31 -2.75
N TYR A 54 -2.77 15.25 -2.76
CA TYR A 54 -3.77 15.38 -3.82
C TYR A 54 -3.17 15.74 -5.18
N TYR A 55 -2.12 16.57 -5.21
CA TYR A 55 -1.47 16.98 -6.47
C TYR A 55 -0.91 15.77 -7.21
N TYR A 56 -0.18 14.92 -6.50
CA TYR A 56 0.38 13.69 -7.06
C TYR A 56 -0.68 12.62 -7.32
N PHE A 57 -1.81 12.69 -6.62
CA PHE A 57 -2.87 11.72 -6.79
C PHE A 57 -3.52 11.85 -8.16
N ASP A 58 -3.80 13.08 -8.61
CA ASP A 58 -4.39 13.35 -9.93
C ASP A 58 -3.47 12.85 -11.07
N GLU A 59 -2.17 13.15 -11.00
CA GLU A 59 -1.17 12.64 -11.95
C GLU A 59 -1.11 11.10 -11.93
N PHE A 60 -1.07 10.51 -10.74
CA PHE A 60 -1.01 9.06 -10.57
C PHE A 60 -2.22 8.35 -11.19
N ILE A 61 -3.45 8.83 -10.98
CA ILE A 61 -4.64 8.15 -11.54
C ILE A 61 -4.72 8.26 -13.06
N GLU A 62 -4.24 9.37 -13.63
CA GLU A 62 -4.16 9.57 -15.07
C GLU A 62 -3.12 8.62 -15.71
N GLU A 63 -1.95 8.50 -15.10
CA GLU A 63 -0.87 7.64 -15.59
C GLU A 63 -1.17 6.15 -15.43
N ASN A 64 -1.76 5.75 -14.30
CA ASN A 64 -1.90 4.34 -13.91
C ASN A 64 -3.26 3.75 -14.28
N LEU A 65 -4.20 4.56 -14.79
CA LEU A 65 -5.52 4.13 -15.25
C LEU A 65 -6.22 3.24 -14.22
N VAL A 66 -6.25 3.68 -12.96
CA VAL A 66 -6.81 2.91 -11.85
C VAL A 66 -8.31 2.69 -12.05
N LYS A 67 -8.78 1.47 -11.79
CA LYS A 67 -10.21 1.13 -11.94
C LYS A 67 -11.05 1.91 -10.93
N TYR A 68 -12.25 2.29 -11.36
CA TYR A 68 -13.23 2.92 -10.49
C TYR A 68 -14.02 1.89 -9.69
N TYR A 69 -14.31 2.19 -8.43
CA TYR A 69 -15.15 1.39 -7.55
C TYR A 69 -16.15 2.28 -6.79
N LYS A 70 -17.44 1.97 -6.94
CA LYS A 70 -18.50 2.74 -6.30
C LYS A 70 -18.68 2.30 -4.83
N TYR A 71 -18.03 3.01 -3.92
CA TYR A 71 -18.27 2.86 -2.49
C TYR A 71 -19.70 3.24 -2.11
N LYS A 72 -20.27 2.56 -1.12
CA LYS A 72 -21.51 3.02 -0.48
C LYS A 72 -21.20 4.20 0.44
N GLU A 73 -21.97 5.28 0.34
CA GLU A 73 -21.73 6.50 1.12
C GLU A 73 -21.67 6.25 2.63
N GLU A 74 -22.55 5.39 3.15
CA GLU A 74 -22.59 4.97 4.56
C GLU A 74 -21.31 4.27 5.04
N ASN A 75 -20.56 3.64 4.13
CA ASN A 75 -19.32 2.94 4.44
C ASN A 75 -18.08 3.78 4.15
N LYS A 76 -18.20 4.92 3.47
CA LYS A 76 -17.06 5.67 2.93
C LYS A 76 -16.09 6.14 4.02
N LEU A 77 -16.58 6.47 5.22
CA LEU A 77 -15.72 6.82 6.35
C LEU A 77 -14.90 5.61 6.83
N TYR A 78 -15.54 4.44 7.00
CA TYR A 78 -14.86 3.22 7.37
C TYR A 78 -13.81 2.82 6.33
N GLU A 79 -14.15 2.91 5.05
CA GLU A 79 -13.28 2.57 3.93
C GLU A 79 -12.05 3.48 3.86
N LYS A 80 -12.22 4.78 4.11
CA LYS A 80 -11.10 5.73 4.21
C LYS A 80 -10.11 5.34 5.31
N GLU A 81 -10.62 4.99 6.49
CA GLU A 81 -9.77 4.58 7.62
C GLU A 81 -9.11 3.22 7.35
N ARG A 82 -9.86 2.25 6.81
CA ARG A 82 -9.31 0.95 6.38
C ARG A 82 -8.16 1.12 5.40
N MET A 83 -8.35 1.91 4.35
CA MET A 83 -7.32 2.15 3.34
C MET A 83 -6.16 2.97 3.90
N TYR A 84 -6.40 3.95 4.77
CA TYR A 84 -5.34 4.69 5.45
C TYR A 84 -4.38 3.73 6.18
N TRP A 85 -4.94 2.87 7.03
CA TRP A 85 -4.16 1.95 7.81
C TRP A 85 -3.53 0.84 6.96
N LEU A 86 -4.19 0.38 5.90
CA LEU A 86 -3.58 -0.53 4.94
C LEU A 86 -2.31 0.09 4.33
N GLY A 87 -2.38 1.34 3.84
CA GLY A 87 -1.22 2.04 3.31
C GLY A 87 -0.11 2.24 4.36
N TYR A 88 -0.49 2.51 5.61
CA TYR A 88 0.45 2.59 6.72
C TYR A 88 1.17 1.25 6.95
N CYS A 89 0.41 0.16 7.07
CA CYS A 89 0.92 -1.18 7.29
C CYS A 89 1.87 -1.59 6.16
N LEU A 90 1.46 -1.45 4.89
CA LEU A 90 2.27 -1.82 3.75
C LEU A 90 3.63 -1.10 3.75
N GLN A 91 3.68 0.19 4.11
CA GLN A 91 4.95 0.89 4.23
C GLN A 91 5.76 0.45 5.45
N ASP A 92 5.12 0.19 6.59
CA ASP A 92 5.82 -0.35 7.77
C ASP A 92 6.45 -1.72 7.47
N TRP A 93 5.76 -2.54 6.68
CA TRP A 93 6.23 -3.84 6.24
C TRP A 93 7.43 -3.69 5.30
N CYS A 94 7.37 -2.78 4.32
CA CYS A 94 8.53 -2.43 3.49
C CYS A 94 9.74 -2.04 4.36
N ASN A 95 9.52 -1.18 5.36
CA ASN A 95 10.59 -0.70 6.24
C ASN A 95 11.23 -1.84 7.07
N LYS A 96 10.42 -2.76 7.61
CA LYS A 96 10.89 -3.86 8.48
C LYS A 96 11.52 -5.01 7.71
N SER A 97 10.95 -5.36 6.56
CA SER A 97 11.41 -6.48 5.72
C SER A 97 12.51 -6.06 4.73
N LYS A 98 12.75 -4.75 4.56
CA LYS A 98 13.63 -4.16 3.54
C LYS A 98 13.18 -4.47 2.10
N LEU A 99 11.91 -4.78 1.91
CA LEU A 99 11.29 -4.96 0.62
C LEU A 99 10.83 -3.61 0.05
N THR A 100 10.91 -3.45 -1.27
CA THR A 100 10.32 -2.30 -1.95
C THR A 100 8.81 -2.50 -2.12
N GLY A 101 8.10 -1.42 -2.44
CA GLY A 101 6.69 -1.48 -2.82
C GLY A 101 6.45 -2.43 -4.00
N LYS A 102 7.36 -2.45 -4.98
CA LYS A 102 7.29 -3.38 -6.12
C LYS A 102 7.41 -4.84 -5.69
N ASP A 103 8.30 -5.13 -4.75
CA ASP A 103 8.45 -6.49 -4.21
C ASP A 103 7.17 -6.92 -3.50
N ILE A 104 6.62 -6.07 -2.64
CA ILE A 104 5.35 -6.31 -1.95
C ILE A 104 4.21 -6.52 -2.97
N ALA A 105 4.07 -5.65 -3.97
CA ALA A 105 3.06 -5.79 -5.01
C ALA A 105 3.18 -7.11 -5.78
N LYS A 106 4.41 -7.51 -6.11
CA LYS A 106 4.71 -8.78 -6.80
C LYS A 106 4.42 -9.99 -5.92
N ILE A 107 4.79 -9.94 -4.65
CA ILE A 107 4.58 -10.99 -3.66
C ILE A 107 3.08 -11.25 -3.48
N TYR A 108 2.32 -10.21 -3.13
CA TYR A 108 0.91 -10.39 -2.80
C TYR A 108 0.04 -10.57 -4.05
N GLY A 109 0.35 -9.86 -5.14
CA GLY A 109 -0.51 -9.79 -6.32
C GLY A 109 -1.95 -9.40 -5.99
N GLU A 110 -2.89 -9.68 -6.89
CA GLU A 110 -4.32 -9.37 -6.66
C GLU A 110 -4.92 -10.16 -5.50
N ASN A 111 -4.63 -11.46 -5.41
CA ASN A 111 -5.22 -12.34 -4.41
C ASN A 111 -4.76 -12.02 -2.99
N GLY A 112 -3.45 -11.80 -2.81
CA GLY A 112 -2.90 -11.45 -1.51
C GLY A 112 -3.36 -10.07 -1.05
N ILE A 113 -3.36 -9.07 -1.93
CA ILE A 113 -3.86 -7.73 -1.58
C ILE A 113 -5.35 -7.78 -1.22
N LYS A 114 -6.16 -8.52 -1.98
CA LYS A 114 -7.57 -8.73 -1.65
C LYS A 114 -7.73 -9.40 -0.28
N HIS A 115 -6.94 -10.42 0.01
CA HIS A 115 -6.95 -11.12 1.30
C HIS A 115 -6.60 -10.19 2.46
N LEU A 116 -5.59 -9.33 2.31
CA LEU A 116 -5.25 -8.32 3.32
C LEU A 116 -6.39 -7.34 3.59
N ILE A 117 -7.04 -6.85 2.54
CA ILE A 117 -8.17 -5.91 2.63
C ILE A 117 -9.37 -6.55 3.32
N ASP A 118 -9.70 -7.79 2.94
CA ASP A 118 -10.83 -8.54 3.49
C ASP A 118 -10.63 -8.88 4.97
N ASN A 119 -9.38 -9.12 5.39
CA ASN A 119 -9.01 -9.49 6.75
C ASN A 119 -8.37 -8.34 7.56
N TYR A 120 -8.50 -7.11 7.07
CA TYR A 120 -7.86 -5.92 7.66
C TYR A 120 -8.14 -5.78 9.16
N ASN A 121 -9.36 -6.09 9.62
CA ASN A 121 -9.74 -5.99 11.04
C ASN A 121 -8.88 -6.85 11.98
N VAL A 122 -8.28 -7.93 11.47
CA VAL A 122 -7.32 -8.76 12.22
C VAL A 122 -5.91 -8.24 11.96
N TYR A 123 -5.54 -8.07 10.69
CA TYR A 123 -4.15 -7.82 10.29
C TYR A 123 -3.57 -6.48 10.74
N HIS A 124 -4.41 -5.46 10.98
CA HIS A 124 -3.91 -4.16 11.46
C HIS A 124 -3.45 -4.17 12.93
N THR A 125 -3.67 -5.26 13.67
CA THR A 125 -3.34 -5.37 15.11
C THR A 125 -2.19 -6.33 15.41
N VAL A 126 -1.71 -7.07 14.42
CA VAL A 126 -0.68 -8.09 14.56
C VAL A 126 0.66 -7.59 14.01
N ASP A 127 1.73 -8.34 14.29
CA ASP A 127 3.04 -7.99 13.79
C ASP A 127 3.08 -8.05 12.24
N PRO A 128 3.58 -7.00 11.57
CA PRO A 128 3.87 -6.97 10.14
C PRO A 128 4.45 -8.23 9.49
N MET A 129 5.48 -8.80 10.11
CA MET A 129 6.18 -9.95 9.56
C MET A 129 5.30 -11.18 9.64
N TYR A 130 4.49 -11.31 10.69
CA TYR A 130 3.49 -12.36 10.79
C TYR A 130 2.44 -12.26 9.67
N VAL A 131 1.95 -11.05 9.36
CA VAL A 131 0.98 -10.88 8.25
C VAL A 131 1.59 -11.26 6.91
N LEU A 132 2.85 -10.91 6.69
CA LEU A 132 3.59 -11.28 5.49
C LEU A 132 3.72 -12.79 5.37
N GLU A 133 4.22 -13.46 6.41
CA GLU A 133 4.38 -14.92 6.46
C GLU A 133 3.04 -15.65 6.24
N ASP A 134 1.98 -15.25 6.97
CA ASP A 134 0.65 -15.87 6.91
C ASP A 134 0.04 -15.75 5.49
N THR A 135 0.17 -14.59 4.85
CA THR A 135 -0.38 -14.41 3.51
C THR A 135 0.39 -15.20 2.45
N ILE A 136 1.71 -15.33 2.62
CA ILE A 136 2.56 -16.14 1.75
C ILE A 136 2.17 -17.62 1.84
N GLU A 137 2.00 -18.12 3.06
CA GLU A 137 1.60 -19.50 3.34
C GLU A 137 0.22 -19.82 2.76
N ILE A 138 -0.80 -18.99 3.06
CA ILE A 138 -2.19 -19.21 2.64
C ILE A 138 -2.35 -19.23 1.13
N HIS A 139 -1.62 -18.37 0.41
CA HIS A 139 -1.72 -18.27 -1.04
C HIS A 139 -0.71 -19.13 -1.79
N GLY A 140 0.11 -19.91 -1.08
CA GLY A 140 1.15 -20.75 -1.69
C GLY A 140 2.12 -19.93 -2.54
N LEU A 141 2.40 -18.70 -2.14
CA LEU A 141 3.28 -17.78 -2.86
C LEU A 141 4.71 -18.31 -2.70
N ASN A 142 5.30 -18.81 -3.78
CA ASN A 142 6.65 -19.37 -3.74
C ASN A 142 7.66 -18.23 -3.79
N ILE A 143 8.11 -17.78 -2.62
CA ILE A 143 9.03 -16.64 -2.47
C ILE A 143 10.38 -17.16 -2.06
N ASP A 144 11.37 -16.98 -2.94
CA ASP A 144 12.76 -17.11 -2.54
C ASP A 144 13.21 -15.79 -1.91
N PHE A 145 13.14 -15.70 -0.58
CA PHE A 145 13.64 -14.55 0.15
C PHE A 145 15.14 -14.29 -0.12
N ASN A 146 15.91 -15.28 -0.58
CA ASN A 146 17.32 -15.10 -0.96
C ASN A 146 17.49 -14.40 -2.31
N GLU A 147 16.49 -14.44 -3.21
CA GLU A 147 16.53 -13.67 -4.46
C GLU A 147 16.24 -12.19 -4.23
N ILE A 148 15.44 -11.84 -3.21
CA ILE A 148 14.98 -10.46 -2.98
C ILE A 148 15.97 -9.67 -2.09
N ILE A 149 16.69 -10.34 -1.18
CA ILE A 149 17.65 -9.68 -0.28
C ILE A 149 19.00 -9.37 -0.97
N ASN A 150 19.26 -9.90 -2.17
CA ASN A 150 20.54 -9.78 -2.89
C ASN A 150 20.51 -8.82 -4.11
N THR A 151 19.45 -8.04 -4.28
CA THR A 151 19.35 -6.89 -5.22
C THR A 151 19.34 -5.57 -4.48
#